data_AF-A0A3R6C187-F1
#
_entry.id   AF-A0A3R6C187-F1
#
_cell.length_a   1.000
_cell.length_b   1.000
_cell.length_c   1.000
_cell.angle_alpha   90.00
_cell.angle_beta   90.00
_cell.angle_gamma   90.00
#
_symmetry.space_group_name_H-M   'P 1'
#
loop_
_entity.id
_entity.type
_entity.pdbx_description
1 polymer ?
#
loop_
_entity_poly.entity_id
_entity_poly.type
_entity_poly.pdbx_seq_one_letter_code
_entity_poly.pdbx_strand_id
1 'polypeptide(L)'
;MKEDIYSIACQCQTIIKTQVRITRNKIPYSHLNLIFTDYDINGDIKLLETNLLALVENIKVKYPTISQLLQKHIDQYDNDKIIHLSAIEAIVDCIVSLEKKDVNSKRIFISHSSKNKDIIEKFVDYILQLGIGIKAEDIFCTSIEEMGVKNGEDIRKHIQTNIQNVDYAFLIISKKYKASEICINEMGAVWAYDNKVRLYLLPDVNFNKIGWLCDTRKAEMINSSIALDALHKEMIEYFGLPDKEIWSRQRETFLKYINNIK
;
A
#
# COMPACT_ATOMS: atom_id res chain seq x y z
N MET A 1 16.62 1.29 -1.30
CA MET A 1 15.17 1.01 -1.25
C MET A 1 14.67 1.70 0.02
N LYS A 2 13.73 2.65 -0.04
CA LYS A 2 13.16 3.23 1.20
C LYS A 2 12.38 2.10 1.86
N GLU A 3 12.71 1.78 3.11
CA GLU A 3 11.93 0.83 3.90
C GLU A 3 10.53 1.42 4.14
N ASP A 4 9.52 0.56 4.00
CA ASP A 4 8.12 0.94 4.20
C ASP A 4 7.86 1.26 5.68
N ILE A 5 7.12 2.34 5.96
CA ILE A 5 6.89 2.85 7.33
C ILE A 5 6.35 1.74 8.23
N TYR A 6 5.41 0.93 7.72
CA TYR A 6 4.81 -0.20 8.44
C TYR A 6 5.86 -1.22 8.91
N SER A 7 6.82 -1.55 8.04
CA SER A 7 7.88 -2.51 8.34
C SER A 7 8.78 -2.03 9.47
N ILE A 8 9.24 -0.76 9.40
CA ILE A 8 10.10 -0.17 10.44
C ILE A 8 9.34 -0.09 11.77
N ALA A 9 8.07 0.32 11.74
CA ALA A 9 7.24 0.40 12.93
C ALA A 9 7.03 -0.99 13.58
N CYS A 10 6.82 -2.04 12.78
CA CYS A 10 6.71 -3.42 13.29
C CYS A 10 8.02 -3.93 13.90
N GLN A 11 9.18 -3.56 13.34
CA GLN A 11 10.48 -3.89 13.93
C GLN A 11 10.65 -3.22 15.31
N CYS A 12 10.34 -1.92 15.41
CA CYS A 12 10.34 -1.19 16.69
C CYS A 12 9.42 -1.87 17.71
N GLN A 13 8.18 -2.16 17.31
CA GLN A 13 7.19 -2.82 18.15
C GLN A 13 7.68 -4.19 18.65
N THR A 14 8.30 -4.98 17.77
CA THR A 14 8.83 -6.31 18.11
C THR A 14 9.95 -6.19 19.13
N ILE A 15 10.89 -5.25 18.96
CA ILE A 15 11.99 -5.05 19.89
C ILE A 15 11.44 -4.63 21.27
N ILE A 16 10.52 -3.65 21.31
CA ILE A 16 9.89 -3.20 22.56
C ILE A 16 9.23 -4.38 23.29
N LYS A 17 8.43 -5.20 22.60
CA LYS A 17 7.63 -6.25 23.22
C LYS A 17 8.42 -7.50 23.59
N THR A 18 9.51 -7.80 22.89
CA THR A 18 10.19 -9.10 23.01
C THR A 18 11.63 -9.00 23.52
N GLN A 19 12.29 -7.87 23.33
CA GLN A 19 13.72 -7.71 23.62
C GLN A 19 13.99 -6.68 24.72
N VAL A 20 13.06 -5.76 25.00
CA VAL A 20 13.16 -4.82 26.12
C VAL A 20 12.47 -5.40 27.35
N ARG A 21 13.11 -5.30 28.52
CA ARG A 21 12.59 -5.76 29.80
C ARG A 21 12.76 -4.69 30.86
N ILE A 22 11.70 -4.49 31.64
CA ILE A 22 11.69 -3.59 32.80
C ILE A 22 11.80 -4.44 34.06
N THR A 23 12.85 -4.22 34.84
CA THR A 23 13.06 -4.88 36.13
C THR A 23 12.76 -3.90 37.25
N ARG A 24 11.85 -4.25 38.16
CA ARG A 24 11.55 -3.44 39.34
C ARG A 24 12.47 -3.82 40.49
N ASN A 25 13.31 -2.89 40.90
CA ASN A 25 14.19 -3.01 42.06
C ASN A 25 13.48 -2.49 43.31
N LYS A 26 13.71 -3.16 44.44
CA LYS A 26 13.25 -2.71 45.76
C LYS A 26 14.47 -2.31 46.57
N ILE A 27 14.51 -1.06 47.01
CA ILE A 27 15.61 -0.52 47.80
C ILE A 27 15.06 -0.29 49.22
N PRO A 28 15.31 -1.22 50.16
CA PRO A 28 14.83 -1.07 51.52
C PRO A 28 15.61 0.04 52.23
N TYR A 29 14.88 0.93 52.90
CA TYR A 29 15.44 1.98 53.74
C TYR A 29 15.03 1.73 55.18
N SER A 30 15.82 0.89 55.86
CA SER A 30 15.53 0.31 57.17
C SER A 30 15.33 1.35 58.27
N HIS A 31 16.00 2.50 58.20
CA HIS A 31 15.90 3.55 59.21
C HIS A 31 14.53 4.22 59.33
N LEU A 32 13.74 4.26 58.25
CA LEU A 32 12.39 4.86 58.24
C LEU A 32 11.28 3.83 57.97
N ASN A 33 11.61 2.53 57.92
CA ASN A 33 10.69 1.47 57.50
C ASN A 33 10.03 1.75 56.13
N LEU A 34 10.81 2.30 55.19
CA LEU A 34 10.37 2.63 53.83
C LEU A 34 10.97 1.66 52.82
N ILE A 35 10.29 1.47 51.69
CA ILE A 35 10.80 0.74 50.52
C ILE A 35 10.70 1.68 49.32
N PHE A 36 11.85 2.05 48.77
CA PHE A 36 11.91 2.76 47.49
C PHE A 36 11.87 1.76 46.35
N THR A 37 11.39 2.20 45.20
CA THR A 37 11.37 1.39 43.98
C THR A 37 12.10 2.12 42.90
N ASP A 38 13.01 1.40 42.25
CA ASP A 38 13.72 1.84 41.07
C ASP A 38 13.46 0.85 39.94
N TYR A 39 13.74 1.25 38.71
CA TYR A 39 13.46 0.43 37.54
C TYR A 39 14.63 0.43 36.58
N ASP A 40 15.14 -0.76 36.29
CA ASP A 40 16.12 -0.94 35.22
C ASP A 40 15.42 -1.29 33.92
N ILE A 41 15.87 -0.67 32.83
CA ILE A 41 15.47 -1.04 31.47
C ILE A 41 16.66 -1.72 30.80
N ASN A 42 16.49 -3.00 30.49
CA ASN A 42 17.51 -3.86 29.89
C ASN A 42 17.02 -4.41 28.55
N GLY A 43 17.94 -4.75 27.65
CA GLY A 43 17.60 -5.29 26.33
C GLY A 43 18.38 -4.63 25.20
N ASP A 44 17.89 -4.81 23.98
CA ASP A 44 18.52 -4.25 22.79
C ASP A 44 18.10 -2.78 22.54
N ILE A 45 18.41 -1.91 23.50
CA ILE A 45 18.01 -0.49 23.50
C ILE A 45 18.65 0.27 22.34
N LYS A 46 19.89 -0.07 21.97
CA LYS A 46 20.61 0.57 20.87
C LYS A 46 20.01 0.22 19.51
N LEU A 47 19.59 -1.04 19.33
CA LEU A 47 18.86 -1.43 18.12
C LEU A 47 17.50 -0.73 18.07
N LEU A 48 16.79 -0.63 19.20
CA LEU A 48 15.53 0.11 19.27
C LEU A 48 15.73 1.57 18.86
N GLU A 49 16.70 2.27 19.44
CA GLU A 49 17.02 3.66 19.12
C GLU A 49 17.30 3.85 17.62
N THR A 50 18.08 2.96 17.02
CA THR A 50 18.40 2.99 15.59
C THR A 50 17.14 2.91 14.73
N ASN A 51 16.24 1.97 15.04
CA ASN A 51 14.99 1.80 14.29
C ASN A 51 14.00 2.95 14.53
N LEU A 52 13.97 3.52 15.75
CA LEU A 52 13.13 4.67 16.05
C LEU A 52 13.56 5.92 15.28
N LEU A 53 14.87 6.18 15.16
CA LEU A 53 15.39 7.29 14.36
C LEU A 53 15.08 7.10 12.86
N ALA A 54 15.20 5.86 12.36
CA ALA A 54 14.78 5.53 11.00
C ALA A 54 13.26 5.75 10.81
N LEU A 55 12.45 5.39 11.79
CA LEU A 55 11.00 5.60 11.76
C LEU A 55 10.66 7.10 11.72
N VAL A 56 11.29 7.92 12.59
CA VAL A 56 11.10 9.38 12.64
C VAL A 56 11.30 10.01 11.27
N GLU A 57 12.40 9.68 10.58
CA GLU A 57 12.71 10.25 9.27
C GLU A 57 11.71 9.79 8.18
N ASN A 58 11.25 8.54 8.23
CA ASN A 58 10.29 8.04 7.24
C ASN A 58 8.85 8.56 7.45
N ILE A 59 8.46 8.88 8.69
CA ILE A 59 7.13 9.47 8.99
C ILE A 59 7.10 11.00 8.92
N LYS A 60 8.25 11.67 8.80
CA LYS A 60 8.38 13.14 8.88
C LYS A 60 7.47 13.91 7.92
N VAL A 61 7.30 13.39 6.71
CA VAL A 61 6.46 14.02 5.67
C VAL A 61 4.98 13.66 5.86
N LYS A 62 4.69 12.39 6.10
CA LYS A 62 3.31 11.86 6.17
C LYS A 62 2.61 12.21 7.48
N TYR A 63 3.34 12.18 8.59
CA TYR A 63 2.85 12.42 9.95
C TYR A 63 3.78 13.37 10.74
N PRO A 64 3.88 14.65 10.35
CA PRO A 64 4.85 15.59 10.93
C PRO A 64 4.70 15.75 12.45
N THR A 65 3.46 15.82 12.97
CA THR A 65 3.21 15.94 14.40
C THR A 65 3.61 14.68 15.17
N ILE A 66 3.34 13.49 14.61
CA ILE A 66 3.72 12.21 15.23
C ILE A 66 5.24 12.05 15.20
N SER A 67 5.89 12.43 14.10
CA SER A 67 7.35 12.46 13.94
C SER A 67 8.02 13.30 15.04
N GLN A 68 7.55 14.54 15.23
CA GLN A 68 8.07 15.44 16.27
C GLN A 68 7.83 14.91 17.68
N LEU A 69 6.65 14.34 17.94
CA LEU A 69 6.35 13.77 19.25
C LEU A 69 7.24 12.57 19.55
N LEU A 70 7.44 11.68 18.58
CA LEU A 70 8.33 10.53 18.71
C LEU A 70 9.77 10.98 18.98
N GLN A 71 10.30 11.92 18.18
CA GLN A 71 11.64 12.48 18.40
C GLN A 71 11.79 13.07 19.80
N LYS A 72 10.79 13.83 20.27
CA LYS A 72 10.80 14.38 21.63
C LYS A 72 10.94 13.30 22.71
N HIS A 73 10.22 12.18 22.59
CA HIS A 73 10.33 11.11 23.58
C HIS A 73 11.65 10.33 23.47
N ILE A 74 12.25 10.23 22.28
CA ILE A 74 13.61 9.70 22.10
C ILE A 74 14.63 10.61 22.81
N ASP A 75 14.59 11.91 22.54
CA ASP A 75 15.53 12.89 23.10
C ASP A 75 15.45 12.99 24.64
N GLN A 76 14.25 12.77 25.19
CA GLN A 76 13.98 12.84 26.63
C GLN A 76 14.10 11.48 27.32
N TYR A 77 14.44 10.40 26.60
CA TYR A 77 14.47 9.04 27.14
C TYR A 77 15.25 8.93 28.45
N ASP A 78 16.45 9.52 28.53
CA ASP A 78 17.29 9.43 29.73
C ASP A 78 16.79 10.24 30.93
N ASN A 79 15.84 11.18 30.73
CA ASN A 79 15.26 11.96 31.82
C ASN A 79 14.28 11.13 32.68
N ASP A 80 13.49 10.28 32.02
CA ASP A 80 12.57 9.33 32.68
C ASP A 80 12.29 8.15 31.75
N LYS A 81 13.16 7.14 31.83
CA LYS A 81 13.18 6.02 30.87
C LYS A 81 11.86 5.27 30.80
N ILE A 82 11.12 5.14 31.91
CA ILE A 82 9.85 4.42 31.93
C ILE A 82 8.79 5.23 31.19
N ILE A 83 8.61 6.50 31.56
CA ILE A 83 7.59 7.36 30.97
C ILE A 83 7.82 7.47 29.46
N HIS A 84 9.07 7.69 29.07
CA HIS A 84 9.43 7.87 27.66
C HIS A 84 9.32 6.55 26.88
N LEU A 85 9.72 5.41 27.43
CA LEU A 85 9.53 4.11 26.77
C LEU A 85 8.05 3.79 26.57
N SER A 86 7.19 4.01 27.57
CA SER A 86 5.75 3.77 27.46
C SER A 86 5.09 4.68 26.42
N ALA A 87 5.51 5.95 26.34
CA ALA A 87 5.03 6.87 25.31
C ALA A 87 5.49 6.44 23.90
N ILE A 88 6.76 6.03 23.76
CA ILE A 88 7.30 5.49 22.51
C ILE A 88 6.51 4.25 22.07
N GLU A 89 6.25 3.31 22.98
CA GLU A 89 5.45 2.11 22.68
C GLU A 89 4.07 2.48 22.15
N ALA A 90 3.35 3.39 22.83
CA ALA A 90 2.03 3.83 22.40
C ALA A 90 2.06 4.52 21.01
N ILE A 91 3.07 5.34 20.74
CA ILE A 91 3.23 6.01 19.45
C ILE A 91 3.54 4.99 18.34
N VAL A 92 4.44 4.04 18.60
CA VAL A 92 4.78 2.97 17.65
C VAL A 92 3.55 2.11 17.35
N ASP A 93 2.78 1.70 18.36
CA ASP A 93 1.56 0.93 18.17
C ASP A 93 0.48 1.70 17.37
N CYS A 94 0.39 3.01 17.57
CA CYS A 94 -0.46 3.90 16.77
C CYS A 94 -0.02 3.93 15.31
N ILE A 95 1.28 4.13 15.04
CA ILE A 95 1.82 4.13 13.67
C ILE A 95 1.59 2.78 12.99
N VAL A 96 1.85 1.66 13.68
CA VAL A 96 1.55 0.32 13.16
C VAL A 96 0.09 0.24 12.75
N SER A 97 -0.83 0.73 13.59
CA SER A 97 -2.28 0.69 13.30
C SER A 97 -2.68 1.59 12.13
N LEU A 98 -2.09 2.78 12.02
CA LEU A 98 -2.34 3.72 10.93
C LEU A 98 -1.81 3.22 9.58
N GLU A 99 -0.65 2.56 9.60
CA GLU A 99 0.01 2.05 8.40
C GLU A 99 -0.42 0.62 8.05
N LYS A 100 -1.10 -0.07 8.97
CA LYS A 100 -1.60 -1.42 8.73
C LYS A 100 -2.62 -1.36 7.62
N LYS A 101 -2.23 -1.88 6.46
CA LYS A 101 -3.16 -2.17 5.37
C LYS A 101 -4.17 -3.19 5.89
N ASP A 102 -5.45 -2.90 5.71
CA ASP A 102 -6.52 -3.78 6.17
C ASP A 102 -6.31 -5.14 5.50
N VAL A 103 -6.30 -6.22 6.28
CA VAL A 103 -6.10 -7.58 5.76
C VAL A 103 -7.27 -7.98 4.85
N ASN A 104 -8.40 -7.26 4.95
CA ASN A 104 -9.56 -7.35 4.06
C ASN A 104 -9.61 -6.25 2.98
N SER A 105 -8.64 -5.33 2.91
CA SER A 105 -8.60 -4.34 1.83
C SER A 105 -8.07 -4.98 0.55
N LYS A 106 -8.82 -4.79 -0.53
CA LYS A 106 -8.44 -5.24 -1.88
C LYS A 106 -7.15 -4.54 -2.26
N ARG A 107 -6.18 -5.29 -2.77
CA ARG A 107 -4.82 -4.80 -3.04
C ARG A 107 -4.70 -4.16 -4.42
N ILE A 108 -5.60 -4.48 -5.33
CA ILE A 108 -5.59 -4.01 -6.72
C ILE A 108 -6.93 -3.38 -7.08
N PHE A 109 -6.89 -2.15 -7.58
CA PHE A 109 -8.02 -1.48 -8.22
C PHE A 109 -7.84 -1.47 -9.74
N ILE A 110 -8.90 -1.75 -10.51
CA ILE A 110 -8.91 -1.68 -11.98
C ILE A 110 -10.07 -0.81 -12.44
N SER A 111 -9.76 0.42 -12.87
CA SER A 111 -10.71 1.29 -13.56
C SER A 111 -10.69 0.99 -15.06
N HIS A 112 -11.87 0.76 -15.61
CA HIS A 112 -12.11 0.51 -17.02
C HIS A 112 -13.53 0.92 -17.39
N SER A 113 -13.82 1.11 -18.68
CA SER A 113 -15.20 1.29 -19.13
C SER A 113 -15.93 -0.05 -19.09
N SER A 114 -17.15 -0.10 -18.53
CA SER A 114 -18.01 -1.31 -18.50
C SER A 114 -18.17 -1.98 -19.88
N LYS A 115 -18.14 -1.19 -20.95
CA LYS A 115 -18.22 -1.67 -22.34
C LYS A 115 -16.98 -2.42 -22.85
N ASN A 116 -15.96 -2.58 -22.00
CA ASN A 116 -14.74 -3.36 -22.26
C ASN A 116 -14.55 -4.47 -21.21
N LYS A 117 -15.61 -4.84 -20.48
CA LYS A 117 -15.59 -5.84 -19.42
C LYS A 117 -14.95 -7.17 -19.85
N ASP A 118 -15.29 -7.65 -21.05
CA ASP A 118 -14.75 -8.87 -21.64
C ASP A 118 -13.21 -8.85 -21.73
N ILE A 119 -12.65 -7.72 -22.14
CA ILE A 119 -11.20 -7.52 -22.22
C ILE A 119 -10.57 -7.57 -20.84
N ILE A 120 -11.21 -6.93 -19.86
CA ILE A 120 -10.68 -6.83 -18.51
C ILE A 120 -10.79 -8.15 -17.76
N GLU A 121 -11.86 -8.91 -17.94
CA GLU A 121 -11.98 -10.27 -17.41
C GLU A 121 -10.83 -11.14 -17.90
N LYS A 122 -10.47 -11.08 -19.20
CA LYS A 122 -9.32 -11.82 -19.72
C LYS A 122 -7.97 -11.33 -19.19
N PHE A 123 -7.82 -10.02 -18.98
CA PHE A 123 -6.62 -9.46 -18.35
C PHE A 123 -6.50 -9.97 -16.90
N VAL A 124 -7.57 -9.90 -16.12
CA VAL A 124 -7.62 -10.37 -14.74
C VAL A 124 -7.31 -11.87 -14.68
N ASP A 125 -7.96 -12.69 -15.50
CA ASP A 125 -7.80 -14.14 -15.50
C ASP A 125 -6.36 -14.54 -15.88
N TYR A 126 -5.89 -14.11 -17.05
CA TYR A 126 -4.64 -14.61 -17.61
C TYR A 126 -3.42 -13.90 -17.05
N ILE A 127 -3.47 -12.58 -16.88
CA ILE A 127 -2.31 -11.80 -16.44
C ILE A 127 -2.22 -11.79 -14.92
N LEU A 128 -3.26 -11.30 -14.22
CA LEU A 128 -3.16 -11.08 -12.77
C LEU A 128 -3.28 -12.38 -11.97
N GLN A 129 -4.28 -13.21 -12.25
CA GLN A 129 -4.56 -14.40 -11.44
C GLN A 129 -3.70 -15.60 -11.86
N LEU A 130 -3.84 -16.07 -13.10
CA LEU A 130 -3.13 -17.25 -13.57
C LEU A 130 -1.64 -16.97 -13.75
N GLY A 131 -1.29 -15.86 -14.41
CA GLY A 131 0.08 -15.44 -14.66
C GLY A 131 0.84 -15.06 -13.40
N ILE A 132 0.48 -13.93 -12.77
CA ILE A 132 1.19 -13.38 -11.61
C ILE A 132 0.85 -14.13 -10.31
N GLY A 133 -0.39 -14.58 -10.14
CA GLY A 133 -0.81 -15.27 -8.91
C GLY A 133 -1.50 -14.40 -7.87
N ILE A 134 -2.04 -13.25 -8.28
CA ILE A 134 -2.90 -12.44 -7.42
C ILE A 134 -4.19 -13.22 -7.16
N LYS A 135 -4.65 -13.23 -5.90
CA LYS A 135 -5.90 -13.87 -5.55
C LYS A 135 -7.08 -13.03 -6.00
N ALA A 136 -8.18 -13.68 -6.36
CA ALA A 136 -9.40 -12.97 -6.78
C ALA A 136 -9.93 -12.00 -5.70
N GLU A 137 -9.78 -12.36 -4.40
CA GLU A 137 -10.17 -11.52 -3.26
C GLU A 137 -9.38 -10.21 -3.17
N ASP A 138 -8.15 -10.18 -3.71
CA ASP A 138 -7.27 -9.01 -3.73
C ASP A 138 -7.56 -8.06 -4.89
N ILE A 139 -8.43 -8.44 -5.85
CA ILE A 139 -8.70 -7.66 -7.06
C ILE A 139 -10.09 -7.03 -6.97
N PHE A 140 -10.12 -5.72 -7.21
CA PHE A 140 -11.33 -4.97 -7.40
C PHE A 140 -11.42 -4.44 -8.83
N CYS A 141 -12.32 -5.05 -9.59
CA CYS A 141 -12.59 -4.68 -10.96
C CYS A 141 -14.05 -4.24 -11.06
N THR A 142 -14.33 -2.97 -10.76
CA THR A 142 -15.67 -2.42 -10.98
C THR A 142 -15.57 -1.04 -11.56
N SER A 143 -16.32 -0.80 -12.63
CA SER A 143 -16.83 0.53 -12.92
C SER A 143 -18.08 0.76 -12.07
N ILE A 144 -18.28 1.97 -11.55
CA ILE A 144 -19.55 2.34 -10.89
C ILE A 144 -20.78 2.05 -11.79
N GLU A 145 -20.58 2.08 -13.11
CA GLU A 145 -21.60 1.73 -14.11
C GLU A 145 -22.18 0.32 -13.90
N GLU A 146 -21.38 -0.63 -13.41
CA GLU A 146 -21.81 -2.02 -13.15
C GLU A 146 -22.35 -2.23 -11.73
N MET A 147 -21.91 -1.41 -10.77
CA MET A 147 -22.33 -1.51 -9.37
C MET A 147 -23.74 -0.97 -9.12
N GLY A 148 -24.25 -0.10 -10.01
CA GLY A 148 -25.60 0.45 -9.90
C GLY A 148 -25.82 1.20 -8.58
N VAL A 149 -24.97 2.20 -8.30
CA VAL A 149 -25.07 3.01 -7.07
C VAL A 149 -26.49 3.55 -6.93
N LYS A 150 -27.14 3.23 -5.82
CA LYS A 150 -28.57 3.54 -5.64
C LYS A 150 -28.75 5.02 -5.36
N ASN A 151 -29.91 5.55 -5.76
CA ASN A 151 -30.27 6.94 -5.45
C ASN A 151 -30.23 7.16 -3.92
N GLY A 152 -29.45 8.14 -3.47
CA GLY A 152 -29.19 8.43 -2.05
C GLY A 152 -27.86 7.90 -1.50
N GLU A 153 -27.15 7.03 -2.23
CA GLU A 153 -25.79 6.60 -1.86
C GLU A 153 -24.75 7.62 -2.34
N ASP A 154 -23.76 7.95 -1.51
CA ASP A 154 -22.68 8.86 -1.88
C ASP A 154 -21.67 8.12 -2.77
N ILE A 155 -21.85 8.25 -4.09
CA ILE A 155 -20.93 7.74 -5.12
C ILE A 155 -19.47 8.08 -4.78
N ARG A 156 -19.19 9.25 -4.20
CA ARG A 156 -17.82 9.66 -3.84
C ARG A 156 -17.26 8.76 -2.76
N LYS A 157 -18.04 8.43 -1.72
CA LYS A 157 -17.60 7.49 -0.67
C LYS A 157 -17.32 6.11 -1.26
N HIS A 158 -18.17 5.65 -2.17
CA HIS A 158 -17.96 4.35 -2.82
C HIS A 158 -16.64 4.33 -3.61
N ILE A 159 -16.36 5.36 -4.41
CA ILE A 159 -15.08 5.53 -5.12
C ILE A 159 -13.92 5.54 -4.13
N GLN A 160 -14.01 6.38 -3.10
CA GLN A 160 -12.94 6.55 -2.12
C GLN A 160 -12.62 5.24 -1.39
N THR A 161 -13.62 4.52 -0.87
CA THR A 161 -13.39 3.27 -0.14
C THR A 161 -12.76 2.18 -1.02
N ASN A 162 -13.06 2.17 -2.31
CA ASN A 162 -12.53 1.16 -3.23
C ASN A 162 -11.12 1.48 -3.78
N ILE A 163 -10.71 2.75 -3.73
CA ILE A 163 -9.42 3.22 -4.25
C ILE A 163 -8.43 3.50 -3.11
N GLN A 164 -8.91 3.85 -1.92
CA GLN A 164 -8.10 4.12 -0.76
C GLN A 164 -7.40 2.83 -0.30
N ASN A 165 -6.10 2.94 -0.01
CA ASN A 165 -5.25 1.86 0.51
C ASN A 165 -5.00 0.68 -0.44
N VAL A 166 -5.29 0.82 -1.74
CA VAL A 166 -4.87 -0.20 -2.72
C VAL A 166 -3.38 -0.06 -3.01
N ASP A 167 -2.71 -1.20 -3.25
CA ASP A 167 -1.29 -1.20 -3.60
C ASP A 167 -1.08 -0.73 -5.04
N TYR A 168 -1.93 -1.21 -5.95
CA TYR A 168 -1.91 -0.90 -7.38
C TYR A 168 -3.26 -0.39 -7.86
N ALA A 169 -3.21 0.62 -8.72
CA ALA A 169 -4.37 1.12 -9.46
C ALA A 169 -4.09 1.04 -10.96
N PHE A 170 -4.81 0.17 -11.67
CA PHE A 170 -4.75 0.05 -13.12
C PHE A 170 -5.82 0.94 -13.75
N LEU A 171 -5.39 1.86 -14.61
CA LEU A 171 -6.29 2.65 -15.45
C LEU A 171 -6.18 2.11 -16.88
N ILE A 172 -7.22 1.41 -17.33
CA ILE A 172 -7.25 0.76 -18.66
C ILE A 172 -7.99 1.66 -19.64
N ILE A 173 -7.22 2.50 -20.34
CA ILE A 173 -7.73 3.59 -21.17
C ILE A 173 -8.10 3.07 -22.57
N SER A 174 -9.39 3.16 -22.89
CA SER A 174 -9.96 2.93 -24.23
C SER A 174 -10.67 4.19 -24.74
N LYS A 175 -11.17 4.18 -25.99
CA LYS A 175 -12.04 5.27 -26.45
C LYS A 175 -13.30 5.35 -25.60
N LYS A 176 -13.83 4.19 -25.19
CA LYS A 176 -15.03 4.09 -24.35
C LYS A 176 -14.77 4.59 -22.93
N TYR A 177 -13.58 4.35 -22.39
CA TYR A 177 -13.12 4.92 -21.12
C TYR A 177 -13.17 6.44 -21.14
N LYS A 178 -12.60 7.06 -22.18
CA LYS A 178 -12.57 8.52 -22.32
C LYS A 178 -13.95 9.15 -22.47
N ALA A 179 -14.93 8.39 -22.95
CA ALA A 179 -16.32 8.81 -23.08
C ALA A 179 -17.16 8.56 -21.81
N SER A 180 -16.62 7.87 -20.80
CA SER A 180 -17.31 7.61 -19.53
C SER A 180 -16.90 8.64 -18.47
N GLU A 181 -17.85 9.47 -18.04
CA GLU A 181 -17.63 10.46 -16.97
C GLU A 181 -17.20 9.79 -15.66
N ILE A 182 -17.73 8.61 -15.37
CA ILE A 182 -17.36 7.80 -14.21
C ILE A 182 -15.88 7.41 -14.27
N CYS A 183 -15.43 6.85 -15.39
CA CYS A 183 -14.02 6.45 -15.56
C CYS A 183 -13.06 7.64 -15.42
N ILE A 184 -13.45 8.82 -15.89
CA ILE A 184 -12.66 10.04 -15.72
C ILE A 184 -12.61 10.49 -14.26
N ASN A 185 -13.73 10.39 -13.53
CA ASN A 185 -13.78 10.69 -12.10
C ASN A 185 -12.95 9.71 -11.27
N GLU A 186 -13.01 8.41 -11.57
CA GLU A 186 -12.18 7.37 -10.96
C GLU A 186 -10.68 7.62 -11.21
N MET A 187 -10.30 8.01 -12.44
CA MET A 187 -8.92 8.40 -12.76
C MET A 187 -8.44 9.58 -11.91
N GLY A 188 -9.28 10.61 -11.75
CA GLY A 188 -8.96 11.77 -10.89
C GLY A 188 -8.79 11.37 -9.42
N ALA A 189 -9.65 10.48 -8.92
CA ALA A 189 -9.54 9.95 -7.56
C ALA A 189 -8.26 9.10 -7.38
N VAL A 190 -7.94 8.22 -8.33
CA VAL A 190 -6.71 7.41 -8.30
C VAL A 190 -5.46 8.26 -8.16
N TRP A 191 -5.38 9.42 -8.83
CA TRP A 191 -4.24 10.32 -8.71
C TRP A 191 -4.18 11.12 -7.41
N ALA A 192 -5.31 11.26 -6.71
CA ALA A 192 -5.35 11.93 -5.41
C ALA A 192 -4.78 11.06 -4.28
N TYR A 193 -4.65 9.74 -4.50
CA TYR A 193 -4.12 8.78 -3.54
C TYR A 193 -2.69 8.33 -3.91
N ASP A 194 -1.92 7.91 -2.90
CA ASP A 194 -0.54 7.43 -3.06
C ASP A 194 -0.47 5.97 -3.54
N ASN A 195 -1.20 5.67 -4.60
CA ASN A 195 -1.30 4.33 -5.18
C ASN A 195 -0.21 4.12 -6.25
N LYS A 196 0.25 2.88 -6.47
CA LYS A 196 1.08 2.60 -7.66
C LYS A 196 0.20 2.58 -8.90
N VAL A 197 0.13 3.71 -9.59
CA VAL A 197 -0.70 3.85 -10.79
C VAL A 197 -0.03 3.18 -11.99
N ARG A 198 -0.76 2.33 -12.71
CA ARG A 198 -0.36 1.74 -13.99
C ARG A 198 -1.35 2.16 -15.07
N LEU A 199 -0.84 2.81 -16.11
CA LEU A 199 -1.61 3.33 -17.22
C LEU A 199 -1.44 2.38 -18.41
N TYR A 200 -2.50 1.68 -18.79
CA TYR A 200 -2.50 0.83 -19.97
C TYR A 200 -3.48 1.33 -21.02
N LEU A 201 -3.03 1.40 -22.27
CA LEU A 201 -3.88 1.75 -23.41
C LEU A 201 -4.41 0.48 -24.08
N LEU A 202 -5.70 0.44 -24.38
CA LEU A 202 -6.27 -0.56 -25.29
C LEU A 202 -5.89 -0.23 -26.75
N PRO A 203 -5.87 -1.24 -27.65
CA PRO A 203 -5.48 -1.04 -29.06
C PRO A 203 -6.33 -0.03 -29.84
N ASP A 204 -7.55 0.26 -29.36
CA ASP A 204 -8.46 1.21 -30.01
C ASP A 204 -8.09 2.68 -29.78
N VAL A 205 -7.11 2.95 -28.91
CA VAL A 205 -6.63 4.28 -28.57
C VAL A 205 -5.26 4.52 -29.19
N ASN A 206 -5.13 5.62 -29.92
CA ASN A 206 -3.82 6.12 -30.32
C ASN A 206 -3.25 6.96 -29.17
N PHE A 207 -1.99 6.71 -28.81
CA PHE A 207 -1.25 7.46 -27.79
C PHE A 207 -1.42 8.96 -27.97
N ASN A 208 -1.36 9.48 -29.20
CA ASN A 208 -1.47 10.93 -29.47
C ASN A 208 -2.87 11.52 -29.21
N LYS A 209 -3.87 10.68 -28.90
CA LYS A 209 -5.27 11.07 -28.66
C LYS A 209 -5.70 10.95 -27.20
N ILE A 210 -4.78 10.66 -26.27
CA ILE A 210 -5.12 10.53 -24.83
C ILE A 210 -5.19 11.88 -24.08
N GLY A 211 -4.97 12.99 -24.78
CA GLY A 211 -5.02 14.35 -24.22
C GLY A 211 -3.74 14.68 -23.46
N TRP A 212 -3.85 15.39 -22.33
CA TRP A 212 -2.70 15.77 -21.51
C TRP A 212 -1.86 14.57 -21.03
N LEU A 213 -2.45 13.38 -20.95
CA LEU A 213 -1.74 12.13 -20.64
C LEU A 213 -0.58 11.84 -21.62
N CYS A 214 -0.61 12.40 -22.85
CA CYS A 214 0.50 12.35 -23.80
C CYS A 214 1.81 12.90 -23.21
N ASP A 215 1.71 13.97 -22.41
CA ASP A 215 2.88 14.65 -21.83
C ASP A 215 3.54 13.81 -20.74
N THR A 216 2.83 12.81 -20.21
CA THR A 216 3.36 11.96 -19.15
C THR A 216 4.31 10.87 -19.66
N ARG A 217 4.30 10.52 -20.97
CA ARG A 217 5.11 9.42 -21.57
C ARG A 217 5.14 8.10 -20.77
N LYS A 218 4.12 7.87 -19.93
CA LYS A 218 4.11 6.82 -18.89
C LYS A 218 3.05 5.73 -19.13
N ALA A 219 2.32 5.79 -20.23
CA ALA A 219 1.33 4.77 -20.56
C ALA A 219 1.96 3.70 -21.47
N GLU A 220 1.66 2.44 -21.18
CA GLU A 220 2.07 1.29 -21.98
C GLU A 220 0.88 0.74 -22.77
N MET A 221 1.16 0.10 -23.91
CA MET A 221 0.12 -0.64 -24.61
C MET A 221 -0.13 -1.96 -23.87
N ILE A 222 -1.39 -2.27 -23.57
CA ILE A 222 -1.74 -3.51 -22.86
C ILE A 222 -1.38 -4.77 -23.66
N ASN A 223 -1.25 -4.65 -24.99
CA ASN A 223 -0.84 -5.72 -25.90
C ASN A 223 0.67 -5.74 -26.19
N SER A 224 1.49 -5.06 -25.37
CA SER A 224 2.94 -5.14 -25.43
C SER A 224 3.45 -6.27 -24.53
N SER A 225 4.12 -7.27 -25.10
CA SER A 225 4.74 -8.35 -24.33
C SER A 225 5.78 -7.82 -23.33
N ILE A 226 6.58 -6.83 -23.75
CA ILE A 226 7.61 -6.19 -22.92
C ILE A 226 6.99 -5.52 -21.70
N ALA A 227 5.87 -4.80 -21.89
CA ALA A 227 5.15 -4.13 -20.81
C ALA A 227 4.59 -5.12 -19.80
N LEU A 228 3.98 -6.21 -20.30
CA LEU A 228 3.43 -7.26 -19.44
C LEU A 228 4.54 -8.01 -18.67
N ASP A 229 5.69 -8.26 -19.29
CA ASP A 229 6.83 -8.89 -18.60
C ASP A 229 7.40 -8.01 -17.49
N ALA A 230 7.48 -6.70 -17.74
CA ALA A 230 7.88 -5.73 -16.73
C ALA A 230 6.88 -5.70 -15.57
N LEU A 231 5.58 -5.69 -15.86
CA LEU A 231 4.52 -5.77 -14.86
C LEU A 231 4.61 -7.05 -14.02
N HIS A 232 4.80 -8.20 -14.66
CA HIS A 232 4.93 -9.48 -13.99
C HIS A 232 6.08 -9.46 -13.00
N LYS A 233 7.29 -9.09 -13.46
CA LYS A 233 8.48 -9.01 -12.60
C LYS A 233 8.28 -8.04 -11.43
N GLU A 234 7.70 -6.88 -11.70
CA GLU A 234 7.45 -5.87 -10.67
C GLU A 234 6.49 -6.40 -9.59
N MET A 235 5.38 -7.02 -10.01
CA MET A 235 4.35 -7.48 -9.07
C MET A 235 4.81 -8.70 -8.28
N ILE A 236 5.53 -9.66 -8.87
CA ILE A 236 6.06 -10.79 -8.09
C ILE A 236 7.03 -10.32 -7.01
N GLU A 237 7.87 -9.32 -7.31
CA GLU A 237 8.80 -8.72 -6.35
C GLU A 237 8.04 -7.97 -5.26
N TYR A 238 7.06 -7.14 -5.64
CA TYR A 238 6.30 -6.35 -4.69
C TYR A 238 5.44 -7.19 -3.73
N PHE A 239 4.80 -8.24 -4.25
CA PHE A 239 3.91 -9.10 -3.46
C PHE A 239 4.63 -10.30 -2.84
N GLY A 240 5.92 -10.52 -3.12
CA GLY A 240 6.67 -11.69 -2.66
C GLY A 240 6.13 -13.00 -3.20
N LEU A 241 5.63 -13.00 -4.45
CA LEU A 241 5.02 -14.16 -5.09
C LEU A 241 6.07 -15.00 -5.82
N PRO A 242 5.89 -16.33 -5.89
CA PRO A 242 6.76 -17.18 -6.68
C PRO A 242 6.59 -16.90 -8.17
N ASP A 243 7.68 -16.88 -8.91
CA ASP A 243 7.65 -16.84 -10.37
C ASP A 243 7.00 -18.15 -10.89
N LYS A 244 6.00 -18.00 -11.76
CA LYS A 244 5.26 -19.14 -12.30
C LYS A 244 5.75 -19.49 -13.69
N GLU A 245 6.15 -20.75 -13.90
CA GLU A 245 6.53 -21.27 -15.21
C GLU A 245 5.45 -21.09 -16.29
N ILE A 246 4.18 -20.96 -15.88
CA ILE A 246 3.05 -20.72 -16.80
C ILE A 246 2.93 -19.28 -17.30
N TRP A 247 3.69 -18.31 -16.76
CA TRP A 247 3.60 -16.89 -17.11
C TRP A 247 3.61 -16.66 -18.62
N SER A 248 4.65 -17.13 -19.31
CA SER A 248 4.79 -16.99 -20.77
C SER A 248 3.57 -17.50 -21.52
N ARG A 249 3.03 -18.66 -21.11
CA ARG A 249 1.83 -19.24 -21.76
C ARG A 249 0.59 -18.36 -21.55
N GLN A 250 0.36 -17.86 -20.33
CA GLN A 250 -0.81 -17.03 -20.05
C GLN A 250 -0.73 -15.67 -20.72
N ARG A 251 0.46 -15.04 -20.71
CA ARG A 251 0.76 -13.81 -21.44
C ARG A 251 0.44 -13.98 -22.93
N GLU A 252 0.96 -15.03 -23.57
CA GLU A 252 0.69 -15.29 -24.99
C GLU A 252 -0.80 -15.56 -25.28
N THR A 253 -1.51 -16.26 -24.39
CA THR A 253 -2.97 -16.45 -24.51
C THR A 253 -3.72 -15.12 -24.50
N PHE A 254 -3.39 -14.22 -23.55
CA PHE A 254 -3.99 -12.89 -23.48
C PHE A 254 -3.64 -12.04 -24.71
N LEU A 255 -2.38 -12.02 -25.12
CA LEU A 255 -1.92 -11.27 -26.30
C LEU A 255 -2.62 -11.73 -27.58
N LYS A 256 -2.78 -13.05 -27.77
CA LYS A 256 -3.55 -13.61 -28.89
C LYS A 256 -5.01 -13.17 -28.85
N TYR A 257 -5.63 -13.17 -27.68
CA TYR A 257 -7.01 -12.71 -27.55
C TYR A 257 -7.13 -11.23 -27.91
N ILE A 258 -6.37 -10.34 -27.27
CA ILE A 258 -6.54 -8.89 -27.41
C ILE A 258 -6.15 -8.36 -28.80
N ASN A 259 -5.17 -8.98 -29.47
CA ASN A 259 -4.78 -8.60 -30.83
C ASN A 259 -5.82 -8.99 -31.89
N ASN A 260 -6.76 -9.88 -31.55
CA ASN A 260 -7.83 -10.32 -32.44
C ASN A 260 -9.16 -9.55 -32.23
N ILE A 261 -9.20 -8.64 -31.26
CA ILE A 261 -10.38 -7.80 -30.99
C ILE A 261 -10.36 -6.62 -31.98
N LYS A 262 -11.47 -6.43 -32.69
CA LYS A 262 -11.66 -5.35 -33.66
C LYS A 262 -12.14 -4.06 -33.01
#